data_AF-A0A2I0WIY0-F1
#
_entry.id   AF-A0A2I0WIY0-F1
#
_cell.length_a   1.000
_cell.length_b   1.000
_cell.length_c   1.000
_cell.angle_alpha   90.00
_cell.angle_beta   90.00
_cell.angle_gamma   90.00
#
_symmetry.space_group_name_H-M   'P 1'
#
loop_
_entity.id
_entity.type
_entity.pdbx_description
1 polymer ?
#
loop_
_entity_poly.entity_id
_entity_poly.type
_entity_poly.pdbx_seq_one_letter_code
_entity_poly.pdbx_strand_id
1 'polypeptide(L)'
;MFRMSQTIFLDLLNELECIHGLHGSSRTTSREVLAMTLYISSHNESIRSTCEWFQHSTETVSRYFSIGLEALVKLSCSVIKPIDPEFCDTIIGKYYVVDDDYPMQRGFLKPFSYTKYHIPGFERGSQLVRGRQEAFNKRHSSLRGVIERSFVVWKKK
;
A
#
# COMPACT_ATOMS: atom_id res chain seq x y z
N MET A 1 -20.05 16.34 -0.38
CA MET A 1 -19.91 16.64 1.06
C MET A 1 -19.21 15.46 1.71
N PHE A 2 -18.14 15.71 2.47
CA PHE A 2 -17.37 14.64 3.12
C PHE A 2 -18.17 13.99 4.24
N ARG A 3 -18.06 12.66 4.38
CA ARG A 3 -18.57 11.91 5.55
C ARG A 3 -17.64 12.03 6.78
N MET A 4 -16.57 12.80 6.66
CA MET A 4 -15.55 13.02 7.70
C MET A 4 -16.01 14.12 8.66
N SER A 5 -15.81 13.94 9.97
CA SER A 5 -16.06 15.01 10.95
C SER A 5 -15.07 16.16 10.77
N GLN A 6 -15.47 17.36 11.16
CA GLN A 6 -14.60 18.54 11.08
C GLN A 6 -13.32 18.37 11.91
N THR A 7 -13.40 17.70 13.07
CA THR A 7 -12.24 17.44 13.93
C THR A 7 -11.20 16.57 13.23
N ILE A 8 -11.62 15.43 12.67
CA ILE A 8 -10.72 14.53 11.94
C ILE A 8 -10.09 15.23 10.75
N PHE A 9 -10.86 16.08 10.06
CA PHE A 9 -10.34 16.86 8.95
C PHE A 9 -9.24 17.85 9.39
N LEU A 10 -9.43 18.53 10.52
CA LEU A 10 -8.44 19.47 11.05
C LEU A 10 -7.20 18.76 11.61
N ASP A 11 -7.38 17.60 12.27
CA ASP A 11 -6.28 16.79 12.76
C ASP A 11 -5.42 16.28 11.58
N LEU A 12 -6.07 15.79 10.52
CA LEU A 12 -5.40 15.39 9.28
C LEU A 12 -4.69 16.57 8.62
N LEU A 13 -5.33 17.74 8.57
CA LEU A 13 -4.71 18.95 8.01
C LEU A 13 -3.43 19.31 8.76
N ASN A 14 -3.47 19.35 10.09
CA ASN A 14 -2.31 19.66 10.93
C ASN A 14 -1.18 18.65 10.72
N GLU A 15 -1.48 17.34 10.70
CA GLU A 15 -0.48 16.30 10.47
C GLU A 15 0.17 16.44 9.09
N LEU A 16 -0.64 16.65 8.04
CA LEU A 16 -0.16 16.80 6.67
C LEU A 16 0.68 18.07 6.48
N GLU A 17 0.31 19.18 7.11
CA GLU A 17 1.09 20.43 7.07
C GLU A 17 2.41 20.30 7.85
N CYS A 18 2.37 19.76 9.07
CA CYS A 18 3.54 19.70 9.94
C CYS A 18 4.58 18.65 9.51
N ILE A 19 4.13 17.49 9.00
CA ILE A 19 5.00 16.33 8.81
C ILE A 19 5.13 15.96 7.33
N HIS A 20 4.08 16.11 6.54
CA HIS A 20 4.03 15.57 5.18
C HIS A 20 4.16 16.62 4.06
N GLY A 21 4.37 17.89 4.42
CA GLY A 21 4.70 18.98 3.50
C GLY A 21 3.52 19.49 2.67
N LEU A 22 2.29 19.24 3.11
CA LEU A 22 1.11 19.86 2.52
C LEU A 22 1.19 21.37 2.73
N HIS A 23 1.05 22.13 1.65
CA HIS A 23 1.08 23.58 1.73
C HIS A 23 0.20 24.20 0.65
N GLY A 24 -0.36 25.35 0.99
CA GLY A 24 -1.09 26.22 0.07
C GLY A 24 -0.25 27.39 -0.43
N SER A 25 -0.95 28.38 -0.99
CA SER A 25 -0.47 29.75 -1.19
C SER A 25 -1.40 30.74 -0.49
N SER A 26 -1.13 32.04 -0.64
CA SER A 26 -2.04 33.09 -0.18
C SER A 26 -3.43 33.04 -0.83
N ARG A 27 -3.56 32.45 -2.03
CA ARG A 27 -4.82 32.37 -2.79
C ARG A 27 -5.52 31.02 -2.68
N THR A 28 -4.81 29.98 -2.23
CA THR A 28 -5.35 28.63 -2.07
C THR A 28 -4.73 28.05 -0.82
N THR A 29 -5.45 28.12 0.28
CA THR A 29 -4.98 27.69 1.61
C THR A 29 -4.72 26.18 1.65
N SER A 30 -3.85 25.68 2.52
CA SER A 30 -3.61 24.23 2.65
C SER A 30 -4.89 23.47 3.00
N ARG A 31 -5.80 24.11 3.73
CA ARG A 31 -7.17 23.62 3.99
C ARG A 31 -7.93 23.36 2.70
N GLU A 32 -7.89 24.30 1.75
CA GLU A 32 -8.50 24.15 0.42
C GLU A 32 -7.79 23.10 -0.42
N VAL A 33 -6.45 23.02 -0.35
CA VAL A 33 -5.67 21.97 -1.01
C VAL A 33 -6.10 20.58 -0.54
N LEU A 34 -6.22 20.38 0.78
CA LEU A 34 -6.71 19.12 1.35
C LEU A 34 -8.15 18.84 0.93
N ALA A 35 -9.02 19.85 0.96
CA ALA A 35 -10.41 19.70 0.55
C ALA A 35 -10.54 19.32 -0.94
N MET A 36 -9.81 19.97 -1.85
CA MET A 36 -9.78 19.60 -3.27
C MET A 36 -9.29 18.16 -3.46
N THR A 37 -8.23 17.79 -2.75
CA THR A 37 -7.63 16.45 -2.87
C THR A 37 -8.59 15.37 -2.41
N LEU A 38 -9.17 15.53 -1.22
CA LEU A 38 -10.16 14.59 -0.71
C LEU A 38 -11.41 14.55 -1.58
N TYR A 39 -11.83 15.68 -2.15
CA TYR A 39 -13.00 15.74 -3.04
C TYR A 39 -12.79 14.89 -4.29
N ILE A 40 -11.66 15.10 -4.98
CA ILE A 40 -11.29 14.35 -6.19
C ILE A 40 -11.16 12.85 -5.86
N SER A 41 -10.40 12.51 -4.80
CA SER A 41 -10.14 11.11 -4.45
C SER A 41 -11.36 10.36 -3.92
N SER A 42 -12.26 11.02 -3.18
CA SER A 42 -13.42 10.34 -2.57
C SER A 42 -14.55 10.10 -3.55
N HIS A 43 -14.69 10.96 -4.56
CA HIS A 43 -15.85 10.96 -5.45
C HIS A 43 -15.50 10.65 -6.92
N ASN A 44 -14.22 10.38 -7.23
CA ASN A 44 -13.73 10.20 -8.60
C ASN A 44 -14.13 11.40 -9.50
N GLU A 45 -14.04 12.60 -8.93
CA GLU A 45 -14.48 13.84 -9.56
C GLU A 45 -13.47 14.31 -10.60
N SER A 46 -13.99 14.93 -11.67
CA SER A 46 -13.12 15.49 -12.70
C SER A 46 -12.45 16.78 -12.20
N ILE A 47 -11.29 17.10 -12.76
CA ILE A 47 -10.61 18.38 -12.50
C ILE A 47 -11.55 19.55 -12.83
N ARG A 48 -12.32 19.46 -13.93
CA ARG A 48 -13.25 20.52 -14.36
C ARG A 48 -14.37 20.75 -13.36
N SER A 49 -15.01 19.68 -12.87
CA SER A 49 -16.06 19.76 -11.84
C SER A 49 -15.50 20.38 -10.55
N THR A 50 -14.26 20.03 -10.20
CA THR A 50 -13.56 20.61 -9.04
C THR A 50 -13.24 22.09 -9.26
N CYS A 51 -12.88 22.50 -10.47
CA CYS A 51 -12.67 23.93 -10.81
C CYS A 51 -13.93 24.76 -10.60
N GLU A 52 -15.09 24.24 -11.02
CA GLU A 52 -16.39 24.90 -10.84
C GLU A 52 -16.76 25.00 -9.35
N TRP A 53 -16.49 23.97 -8.56
CA TRP A 53 -16.80 23.98 -7.12
C TRP A 53 -15.88 24.91 -6.32
N PHE A 54 -14.57 24.87 -6.58
CA PHE A 54 -13.58 25.62 -5.82
C PHE A 54 -13.21 26.97 -6.46
N GLN A 55 -13.82 27.31 -7.60
CA GLN A 55 -13.62 28.58 -8.32
C GLN A 55 -12.13 28.84 -8.63
N HIS A 56 -11.46 27.80 -9.11
CA HIS A 56 -10.03 27.80 -9.45
C HIS A 56 -9.81 27.33 -10.88
N SER A 57 -8.70 27.72 -11.48
CA SER A 57 -8.34 27.26 -12.83
C SER A 57 -7.95 25.78 -12.82
N THR A 58 -8.02 25.13 -13.99
CA THR A 58 -7.58 23.75 -14.19
C THR A 58 -6.14 23.51 -13.77
N GLU A 59 -5.26 24.49 -14.04
CA GLU A 59 -3.84 24.44 -13.66
C GLU A 59 -3.68 24.51 -12.15
N THR A 60 -4.51 25.32 -11.47
CA THR A 60 -4.47 25.49 -10.01
C THR A 60 -4.95 24.23 -9.31
N VAL A 61 -6.10 23.69 -9.71
CA VAL A 61 -6.63 22.44 -9.16
C VAL A 61 -5.66 21.29 -9.41
N SER A 62 -5.13 21.14 -10.63
CA SER A 62 -4.17 20.08 -10.97
C SER A 62 -2.87 20.13 -10.15
N ARG A 63 -2.30 21.33 -9.99
CA ARG A 63 -1.10 21.55 -9.18
C ARG A 63 -1.34 21.15 -7.73
N TYR A 64 -2.41 21.67 -7.12
CA TYR A 64 -2.67 21.44 -5.71
C TYR A 64 -3.18 20.04 -5.41
N PHE A 65 -3.89 19.40 -6.35
CA PHE A 65 -4.19 17.97 -6.28
C PHE A 65 -2.91 17.14 -6.24
N SER A 66 -1.92 17.47 -7.09
CA SER A 66 -0.63 16.77 -7.11
C SER A 66 0.12 16.92 -5.78
N ILE A 67 0.16 18.13 -5.22
CA ILE A 67 0.77 18.41 -3.90
C ILE A 67 0.04 17.63 -2.78
N GLY A 68 -1.28 17.66 -2.78
CA GLY A 68 -2.08 16.94 -1.79
C GLY A 68 -1.92 15.43 -1.87
N LEU A 69 -1.87 14.87 -3.09
CA LEU A 69 -1.60 13.46 -3.29
C LEU A 69 -0.21 13.07 -2.78
N GLU A 70 0.82 13.87 -3.04
CA GLU A 70 2.17 13.60 -2.54
C GLU A 70 2.20 13.55 -1.00
N ALA A 71 1.52 14.48 -0.34
CA ALA A 71 1.40 14.51 1.12
C ALA A 71 0.67 13.27 1.66
N LEU A 72 -0.44 12.86 1.02
CA LEU A 72 -1.18 11.64 1.39
C LEU A 72 -0.35 10.36 1.18
N VAL A 73 0.46 10.29 0.13
CA VAL A 73 1.38 9.16 -0.08
C VAL A 73 2.43 9.12 1.02
N LYS A 74 3.01 10.26 1.42
CA LYS A 74 3.95 10.32 2.55
C LYS A 74 3.32 9.89 3.88
N LEU A 75 2.07 10.29 4.13
CA LEU A 75 1.29 9.82 5.28
C LEU A 75 1.09 8.30 5.22
N SER A 76 0.76 7.77 4.04
CA SER A 76 0.53 6.32 3.87
C SER A 76 1.77 5.50 4.24
N CYS A 77 2.99 5.97 3.92
CA CYS A 77 4.23 5.30 4.34
C CYS A 77 4.43 5.30 5.86
N SER A 78 3.86 6.28 6.56
CA SER A 78 3.98 6.42 8.01
C SER A 78 2.93 5.60 8.76
N VAL A 79 1.72 5.52 8.20
CA VAL A 79 0.57 4.80 8.77
C VAL A 79 0.61 3.31 8.41
N ILE A 80 0.90 2.97 7.15
CA ILE A 80 0.92 1.60 6.63
C ILE A 80 2.33 1.04 6.80
N LYS A 81 2.69 0.74 8.05
CA LYS A 81 3.92 0.03 8.40
C LYS A 81 3.63 -1.07 9.42
N PRO A 82 4.39 -2.19 9.41
CA PRO A 82 4.25 -3.21 10.44
C PRO A 82 4.60 -2.65 11.82
N ILE A 83 3.98 -3.20 12.86
CA ILE A 83 4.21 -2.81 14.27
C ILE A 83 5.69 -2.92 14.63
N ASP A 84 6.38 -3.92 14.06
CA ASP A 84 7.82 -4.12 14.18
C ASP A 84 8.47 -3.97 12.79
N PRO A 85 8.95 -2.77 12.43
CA PRO A 85 9.56 -2.49 11.12
C PRO A 85 10.85 -3.25 10.85
N GLU A 86 11.62 -3.54 11.91
CA GLU A 86 12.92 -4.19 11.80
C GLU A 86 12.88 -5.68 12.12
N PHE A 87 11.70 -6.21 12.47
CA PHE A 87 11.49 -7.58 12.90
C PHE A 87 12.37 -7.97 14.10
N CYS A 88 12.68 -7.00 14.97
CA CYS A 88 13.54 -7.16 16.13
C CYS A 88 12.91 -8.06 17.22
N ASP A 89 11.58 -8.10 17.30
CA ASP A 89 10.81 -8.90 18.27
C ASP A 89 10.37 -10.26 17.71
N THR A 90 10.83 -10.63 16.51
CA THR A 90 10.56 -11.97 15.99
C THR A 90 11.15 -13.04 16.91
N ILE A 91 10.29 -13.94 17.40
CA ILE A 91 10.70 -15.09 18.20
C ILE A 91 11.81 -15.82 17.44
N ILE A 92 12.98 -15.97 18.07
CA ILE A 92 14.15 -16.61 17.48
C ILE A 92 13.74 -17.93 16.80
N GLY A 93 14.03 -18.05 15.51
CA GLY A 93 13.71 -19.23 14.70
C GLY A 93 12.34 -19.22 14.02
N LYS A 94 11.53 -18.16 14.16
CA LYS A 94 10.29 -17.96 13.39
C LYS A 94 10.48 -16.94 12.27
N TYR A 95 9.77 -17.14 11.17
CA TYR A 95 9.80 -16.28 9.99
C TYR A 95 8.40 -16.07 9.43
N TYR A 96 8.16 -14.88 8.86
CA TYR A 96 6.98 -14.57 8.07
C TYR A 96 7.17 -15.09 6.65
N VAL A 97 6.24 -15.92 6.19
CA VAL A 97 6.20 -16.37 4.79
C VAL A 97 5.74 -15.17 3.93
N VAL A 98 6.59 -14.73 3.00
CA VAL A 98 6.33 -13.55 2.15
C VAL A 98 6.45 -13.89 0.66
N ASP A 99 5.85 -13.03 -0.17
CA ASP A 99 5.88 -13.16 -1.62
C ASP A 99 7.21 -12.68 -2.22
N ASP A 100 7.43 -13.00 -3.50
CA ASP A 100 8.67 -12.65 -4.21
C ASP A 100 8.84 -11.13 -4.41
N ASP A 101 7.76 -10.35 -4.25
CA ASP A 101 7.77 -8.89 -4.36
C ASP A 101 8.34 -8.20 -3.09
N TYR A 102 8.50 -8.94 -1.99
CA TYR A 102 9.07 -8.39 -0.76
C TYR A 102 10.61 -8.38 -0.81
N PRO A 103 11.26 -7.39 -0.17
CA PRO A 103 12.70 -7.39 0.01
C PRO A 103 13.13 -8.56 0.91
N MET A 104 14.31 -9.13 0.64
CA MET A 104 14.91 -10.12 1.53
C MET A 104 15.42 -9.39 2.78
N GLN A 105 14.76 -9.57 3.92
CA GLN A 105 15.12 -8.95 5.19
C GLN A 105 14.98 -9.93 6.35
N ARG A 106 15.54 -9.57 7.51
CA ARG A 106 15.44 -10.38 8.73
C ARG A 106 13.96 -10.61 9.08
N GLY A 107 13.64 -11.83 9.51
CA GLY A 107 12.27 -12.24 9.82
C GLY A 107 11.42 -12.62 8.60
N PHE A 108 11.87 -12.36 7.36
CA PHE A 108 11.14 -12.73 6.15
C PHE A 108 11.67 -14.02 5.52
N LEU A 109 10.74 -14.83 5.03
CA LEU A 109 10.99 -16.06 4.31
C LEU A 109 10.44 -15.96 2.89
N LYS A 110 11.24 -15.38 2.01
CA LYS A 110 10.97 -15.21 0.58
C LYS A 110 11.29 -16.50 -0.20
N PRO A 111 10.54 -16.86 -1.26
CA PRO A 111 10.92 -17.96 -2.14
C PRO A 111 12.27 -17.67 -2.81
N PHE A 112 13.00 -18.70 -3.23
CA PHE A 112 14.18 -18.51 -4.08
C PHE A 112 13.73 -18.01 -5.46
N SER A 113 14.11 -16.77 -5.79
CA SER A 113 13.84 -16.19 -7.10
C SER A 113 14.46 -17.05 -8.21
N TYR A 114 13.83 -17.04 -9.39
CA TYR A 114 14.26 -17.81 -10.58
C TYR A 114 14.22 -19.35 -10.46
N THR A 115 13.75 -19.91 -9.34
CA THR A 115 13.53 -21.37 -9.19
C THR A 115 12.04 -21.69 -9.31
N LYS A 116 11.60 -22.08 -10.52
CA LYS A 116 10.19 -22.39 -10.80
C LYS A 116 9.81 -23.76 -10.25
N TYR A 117 8.70 -23.84 -9.51
CA TYR A 117 8.05 -25.10 -9.11
C TYR A 117 6.83 -25.45 -10.01
N HIS A 118 6.49 -24.60 -10.98
CA HIS A 118 5.39 -24.80 -11.93
C HIS A 118 5.90 -25.46 -13.21
N ILE A 119 5.93 -26.79 -13.26
CA ILE A 119 6.10 -27.53 -14.52
C ILE A 119 4.99 -28.57 -14.63
N PRO A 120 3.92 -28.33 -15.45
CA PRO A 120 2.83 -29.29 -15.67
C PRO A 120 3.25 -30.57 -16.41
N GLY A 121 4.53 -30.69 -16.81
CA GLY A 121 5.08 -31.86 -17.50
C GLY A 121 5.68 -32.94 -16.59
N PHE A 122 5.70 -32.74 -15.27
CA PHE A 122 6.43 -33.60 -14.33
C PHE A 122 5.58 -34.64 -13.59
N GLU A 123 4.32 -34.84 -14.00
CA GLU A 123 3.45 -35.87 -13.40
C GLU A 123 3.71 -37.29 -13.93
N ARG A 124 4.63 -37.48 -14.89
CA ARG A 124 4.90 -38.80 -15.48
C ARG A 124 6.27 -39.41 -15.18
N GLY A 125 7.11 -38.77 -14.37
CA GLY A 125 8.43 -39.30 -14.02
C GLY A 125 8.84 -38.90 -12.61
N SER A 126 8.75 -39.84 -11.69
CA SER A 126 9.53 -39.93 -10.44
C SER A 126 10.11 -38.62 -9.84
N GLN A 127 9.50 -38.17 -8.74
CA GLN A 127 10.15 -38.25 -7.42
C GLN A 127 11.59 -37.71 -7.26
N LEU A 128 12.01 -36.68 -7.99
CA LEU A 128 13.30 -36.05 -7.77
C LEU A 128 13.14 -34.53 -7.80
N VAL A 129 12.83 -33.96 -6.64
CA VAL A 129 13.09 -32.56 -6.39
C VAL A 129 14.60 -32.37 -6.57
N ARG A 130 15.04 -31.73 -7.66
CA ARG A 130 16.45 -31.79 -8.09
C ARG A 130 17.36 -30.84 -7.30
N GLY A 131 16.82 -30.06 -6.37
CA GLY A 131 17.62 -29.20 -5.50
C GLY A 131 16.90 -28.76 -4.22
N ARG A 132 17.68 -28.41 -3.19
CA ARG A 132 17.16 -27.90 -1.90
C ARG A 132 16.25 -26.68 -2.07
N GLN A 133 16.54 -25.83 -3.06
CA GLN A 133 15.77 -24.62 -3.38
C GLN A 133 14.39 -24.95 -3.99
N GLU A 134 14.31 -25.96 -4.85
CA GLU A 134 13.04 -26.40 -5.45
C GLU A 134 12.12 -27.03 -4.40
N ALA A 135 12.69 -27.84 -3.48
CA ALA A 135 11.95 -28.41 -2.34
C ALA A 135 11.38 -27.32 -1.44
N PHE A 136 12.21 -26.31 -1.15
CA PHE A 136 11.81 -25.15 -0.38
C PHE A 136 10.68 -24.38 -1.07
N ASN A 137 10.82 -24.03 -2.35
CA ASN A 137 9.80 -23.28 -3.09
C ASN A 137 8.47 -24.05 -3.20
N LYS A 138 8.51 -25.38 -3.37
CA LYS A 138 7.30 -26.21 -3.34
C LYS A 138 6.59 -26.14 -1.99
N ARG A 139 7.34 -26.20 -0.88
CA ARG A 139 6.75 -26.11 0.47
C ARG A 139 6.26 -24.70 0.78
N HIS A 140 7.00 -23.68 0.36
CA HIS A 140 6.64 -22.26 0.47
C HIS A 140 5.31 -21.98 -0.25
N SER A 141 5.17 -22.42 -1.50
CA SER A 141 3.92 -22.30 -2.27
C SER A 141 2.74 -23.00 -1.60
N SER A 142 2.95 -24.19 -1.04
CA SER A 142 1.90 -24.90 -0.28
C SER A 142 1.41 -24.11 0.94
N LEU A 143 2.31 -23.39 1.64
CA LEU A 143 1.95 -22.55 2.79
C LEU A 143 1.19 -21.30 2.33
N ARG A 144 1.68 -20.63 1.28
CA ARG A 144 1.01 -19.48 0.66
C ARG A 144 -0.42 -19.83 0.24
N GLY A 145 -0.64 -20.99 -0.38
CA GLY A 145 -1.98 -21.46 -0.76
C GLY A 145 -2.93 -21.66 0.42
N VAL A 146 -2.45 -21.98 1.62
CA VAL A 146 -3.29 -22.00 2.84
C VAL A 146 -3.68 -20.58 3.24
N ILE A 147 -2.71 -19.67 3.28
CA ILE A 147 -2.90 -18.26 3.65
C ILE A 147 -3.89 -17.57 2.70
N GLU A 148 -3.69 -17.72 1.39
CA GLU A 148 -4.56 -17.12 0.36
C GLU A 148 -6.00 -17.63 0.47
N ARG A 149 -6.20 -18.93 0.71
CA ARG A 149 -7.55 -19.49 0.92
C ARG A 149 -8.23 -18.88 2.14
N SER A 150 -7.50 -18.67 3.24
CA SER A 150 -8.02 -17.98 4.42
C SER A 150 -8.44 -16.53 4.12
N PHE A 151 -7.63 -15.78 3.37
CA PHE A 151 -7.96 -14.41 2.95
C PHE A 151 -9.14 -14.35 1.98
N VAL A 152 -9.27 -15.31 1.05
CA VAL A 152 -10.42 -15.39 0.13
C VAL A 152 -11.73 -15.58 0.90
N VAL A 153 -11.74 -16.42 1.94
CA VAL A 153 -12.92 -16.57 2.81
C VAL A 153 -13.25 -15.27 3.53
N TRP A 154 -12.23 -14.58 4.05
CA TRP A 154 -12.42 -13.31 4.74
C TRP A 154 -12.96 -12.21 3.83
N LYS A 155 -12.43 -12.07 2.60
CA LYS A 155 -12.88 -11.07 1.62
C LYS A 155 -14.29 -11.29 1.07
N LYS A 156 -14.88 -12.48 1.28
CA LYS A 156 -16.25 -12.82 0.83
C LYS A 156 -17.34 -12.47 1.86
N LYS A 157 -16.96 -11.92 3.02
CA LYS A 157 -17.89 -11.30 3.98
C LYS A 157 -17.94 -9.79 3.76
#